data_AF-A0A258E8L7-F1
#
_entry.id   AF-A0A258E8L7-F1
#
_cell.length_a   1.000
_cell.length_b   1.000
_cell.length_c   1.000
_cell.angle_alpha   90.00
_cell.angle_beta   90.00
_cell.angle_gamma   90.00
#
_symmetry.space_group_name_H-M   'P 1'
#
loop_
_entity.id
_entity.type
_entity.pdbx_description
1 polymer ?
#
loop_
_entity_poly.entity_id
_entity_poly.type
_entity_poly.pdbx_seq_one_letter_code
_entity_poly.pdbx_strand_id
1 'polypeptide(L)' 'TEVLVTRVSADRVTVVPTAPVIISTDMFGLTDELGELRALAQLPSITPAVPVTFTLAFTRA' A
#
# COMPACT_ATOMS: atom_id res chain seq x y z
N THR A 1 5.19 6.70 -8.92
CA THR A 1 5.52 5.38 -8.35
C THR A 1 6.22 4.55 -9.39
N GLU A 2 7.38 4.02 -9.06
CA GLU A 2 8.14 3.11 -9.93
C GLU A 2 7.87 1.66 -9.54
N VAL A 3 7.84 0.77 -10.52
CA VAL A 3 7.59 -0.66 -10.33
C VAL A 3 8.58 -1.48 -11.15
N LEU A 4 9.00 -2.61 -10.59
CA LEU A 4 9.74 -3.64 -11.31
C LEU A 4 8.74 -4.60 -11.95
N VAL A 5 8.82 -4.71 -13.27
CA VAL A 5 8.01 -5.64 -14.06
C VAL A 5 8.91 -6.77 -14.55
N THR A 6 8.55 -8.00 -14.20
CA THR A 6 9.26 -9.22 -14.62
C THR A 6 8.34 -10.06 -15.49
N ARG A 7 8.77 -10.36 -16.72
CA ARG A 7 8.11 -11.37 -17.55
C ARG A 7 8.46 -12.75 -17.00
N VAL A 8 7.45 -13.52 -16.59
CA VAL A 8 7.63 -14.86 -15.99
C VAL A 8 7.21 -15.99 -16.93
N SER A 9 6.44 -15.67 -17.98
CA SER A 9 6.18 -16.57 -19.12
C SER A 9 5.77 -15.75 -20.36
N ALA A 10 5.45 -16.41 -21.48
CA ALA A 10 5.03 -15.75 -22.71
C ALA A 10 3.88 -14.75 -22.48
N ASP A 11 2.87 -15.18 -21.73
CA ASP A 11 1.62 -14.44 -21.52
C ASP A 11 1.44 -13.96 -20.07
N ARG A 12 2.51 -13.97 -19.25
CA ARG A 12 2.42 -13.58 -17.84
C ARG A 12 3.55 -12.67 -17.41
N VAL A 13 3.19 -11.62 -16.68
CA VAL A 13 4.13 -10.71 -16.00
C VAL A 13 3.78 -10.59 -14.52
N THR A 14 4.79 -10.40 -13.69
CA THR A 14 4.64 -10.00 -12.28
C THR A 14 5.12 -8.58 -12.09
N VAL A 15 4.45 -7.83 -11.22
CA VAL A 15 4.75 -6.42 -10.93
C VAL A 15 4.88 -6.24 -9.43
N VAL A 16 6.00 -5.66 -9.00
CA VAL A 16 6.28 -5.31 -7.60
C VAL A 16 6.77 -3.87 -7.53
N PRO A 17 6.50 -3.12 -6.45
CA PRO A 17 7.02 -1.77 -6.30
C PRO A 17 8.53 -1.81 -6.03
N THR A 18 9.30 -0.83 -6.56
CA THR A 18 10.75 -0.74 -6.32
C THR A 18 11.10 -0.20 -4.93
N ALA A 19 10.15 0.49 -4.29
CA ALA A 19 10.16 0.91 -2.90
C ALA A 19 8.72 0.95 -2.36
N PRO A 20 8.49 0.85 -1.03
CA PRO A 20 7.14 0.94 -0.47
C PRO A 20 6.40 2.20 -0.92
N VAL A 21 5.14 2.04 -1.32
CA VAL A 21 4.29 3.18 -1.65
C VAL A 21 3.76 3.74 -0.34
N ILE A 22 4.17 4.95 0.01
CA ILE A 22 3.68 5.61 1.22
C ILE A 22 2.30 6.19 0.93
N ILE A 23 1.30 5.70 1.67
CA ILE A 23 -0.05 6.24 1.70
C ILE A 23 -0.21 7.01 3.00
N SER A 24 -0.88 8.15 2.97
CA SER A 24 -1.27 8.88 4.17
C SER A 24 -2.79 8.85 4.33
N THR A 25 -3.28 8.82 5.57
CA THR A 25 -4.72 8.68 5.86
C THR A 25 -5.54 9.89 5.40
N ASP A 26 -4.94 11.08 5.36
CA ASP A 26 -5.57 12.31 4.85
C ASP A 26 -5.93 12.20 3.36
N MET A 27 -5.15 11.46 2.56
CA MET A 27 -5.43 11.20 1.14
C MET A 27 -6.79 10.53 0.91
N PHE A 28 -7.31 9.86 1.94
CA PHE A 28 -8.56 9.11 1.89
C PHE A 28 -9.61 9.64 2.88
N GLY A 29 -9.34 10.77 3.54
CA GLY A 29 -10.22 11.33 4.56
C GLY A 29 -10.38 10.46 5.81
N LEU A 30 -9.36 9.62 6.13
CA LEU A 30 -9.41 8.63 7.21
C LEU A 30 -8.74 9.09 8.53
N THR A 31 -8.46 10.39 8.66
CA THR A 31 -7.70 10.90 9.80
C THR A 31 -8.49 10.80 11.10
N ASP A 32 -9.80 11.04 11.06
CA ASP A 32 -10.67 11.02 12.24
C ASP A 32 -10.86 9.58 12.73
N GLU A 33 -11.12 8.64 11.82
CA GLU A 33 -11.26 7.22 12.09
C GLU A 33 -9.96 6.61 12.65
N LEU A 34 -8.80 7.05 12.15
CA LEU A 34 -7.50 6.68 12.74
C LEU A 34 -7.39 7.17 14.18
N GLY A 35 -7.91 8.37 14.47
CA GLY A 35 -8.01 8.93 15.82
C GLY A 35 -8.90 8.10 16.75
N GLU A 36 -10.04 7.63 16.24
CA GLU A 36 -10.94 6.72 16.97
C GLU A 36 -10.26 5.39 17.31
N LEU A 37 -9.56 4.78 16.34
CA LEU A 37 -8.80 3.55 16.56
C LEU A 37 -7.69 3.74 17.61
N ARG A 38 -6.97 4.87 17.55
CA ARG A 38 -5.95 5.22 18.56
C ARG A 38 -6.55 5.31 19.96
N ALA A 39 -7.69 6.00 20.09
CA ALA A 39 -8.36 6.19 21.38
C ALA A 39 -8.89 4.86 21.94
N LEU A 40 -9.52 4.04 21.10
CA LEU A 40 -10.02 2.72 21.47
C LEU A 40 -8.90 1.79 21.96
N ALA A 41 -7.75 1.81 21.28
CA ALA A 41 -6.57 1.02 21.62
C ALA A 41 -5.71 1.64 22.74
N GLN A 42 -6.08 2.83 23.26
CA GLN A 42 -5.34 3.57 24.28
C GLN A 42 -3.87 3.85 23.89
N LEU A 43 -3.61 4.06 22.60
CA LEU A 43 -2.25 4.29 22.10
C LEU A 43 -1.84 5.76 22.23
N PRO A 44 -0.56 6.03 22.56
CA PRO A 44 -0.06 7.40 22.65
C PRO A 44 -0.08 8.11 21.29
N SER A 45 0.16 7.37 20.20
CA SER A 45 0.08 7.88 18.82
C SER A 45 -0.09 6.71 17.82
N ILE A 46 -0.64 7.02 16.65
CA ILE A 46 -0.59 6.19 15.45
C ILE A 46 -0.09 7.08 14.31
N THR A 47 0.92 6.63 13.57
CA THR A 47 1.41 7.36 12.40
C THR A 47 0.38 7.31 11.28
N PRO A 48 0.05 8.45 10.63
CA PRO A 48 -0.85 8.45 9.48
C PRO A 48 -0.20 7.90 8.21
N ALA A 49 1.14 7.81 8.17
CA ALA A 49 1.88 7.26 7.05
C ALA A 49 1.91 5.72 7.10
N VAL A 50 1.30 5.08 6.09
CA VAL A 50 1.17 3.64 5.92
C VAL A 50 2.00 3.20 4.70
N PRO A 51 3.15 2.54 4.90
CA PRO A 51 3.90 1.93 3.81
C PRO A 51 3.15 0.72 3.25
N VAL A 52 2.83 0.74 1.95
CA VAL A 52 2.14 -0.35 1.26
C VAL A 52 3.09 -1.02 0.27
N THR A 53 3.11 -2.35 0.31
CA THR A 53 3.78 -3.20 -0.68
C THR A 53 2.73 -4.07 -1.37
N PHE A 54 3.01 -4.48 -2.60
CA PHE A 54 2.10 -5.33 -3.37
C PHE A 54 2.88 -6.25 -4.31
N THR A 55 2.25 -7.35 -4.69
CA THR A 55 2.70 -8.22 -5.78
C THR A 55 1.50 -8.49 -6.68
N LEU A 56 1.57 -8.01 -7.91
CA LEU A 56 0.52 -8.20 -8.89
C LEU A 56 0.99 -9.21 -9.95
N ALA A 57 0.06 -10.00 -10.48
CA ALA A 57 0.28 -10.86 -11.62
C ALA A 57 -0.75 -10.54 -12.69
N PHE A 58 -0.28 -10.27 -13.91
CA PHE A 58 -1.13 -10.02 -15.07
C PHE A 58 -0.93 -11.13 -16.08
N THR A 59 -2.04 -11.56 -16.70
CA THR A 59 -2.06 -12.55 -17.79
C THR A 59 -2.63 -11.89 -19.03
N ARG A 60 -2.05 -12.16 -20.20
CA ARG A 60 -2.59 -11.72 -21.49
C ARG A 60 -3.82 -12.56 -21.83
N ALA A 61 -4.94 -11.88 -22.11
CA ALA A 61 -6.16 -12.49 -22.61
C ALA A 61 -6.11 -12.67 -24.14
#